data_AF-A0AAN6VG34-F1
#
_entry.id   AF-A0AAN6VG34-F1
#
_cell.length_a   1.000
_cell.length_b   1.000
_cell.length_c   1.000
_cell.angle_alpha   90.00
_cell.angle_beta   90.00
_cell.angle_gamma   90.00
#
_symmetry.space_group_name_H-M   'P 1'
#
loop_
_entity.id
_entity.type
_entity.pdbx_description
1 polymer ?
#
loop_
_entity_poly.entity_id
_entity_poly.type
_entity_poly.pdbx_seq_one_letter_code
_entity_poly.pdbx_strand_id
1 'polypeptide(L)'
;MHLSTITASLLGLAAFAGAAPSLQPWEISRLSTFSPSGRPAESPWSIINVTISDPNDVALPVTFCATKWTFEKPPYGIVNNCSEVAGGQWRFVMLESEGEHSSPTTDFRLRFELQRGEETYVGTEKFVVGENLWGLCSASGVCSFGLKEEQTPFPVKQVLVQ
;
A
#
# COMPACT_ATOMS: atom_id res chain seq x y z
N MET A 1 13.20 -75.11 25.03
CA MET A 1 13.09 -74.27 23.81
C MET A 1 12.47 -72.95 24.22
N HIS A 2 13.29 -71.91 24.42
CA HIS A 2 12.84 -70.58 24.82
C HIS A 2 12.83 -69.67 23.58
N LEU A 3 11.65 -69.18 23.19
CA LEU A 3 11.48 -68.17 22.14
C LEU A 3 11.52 -66.78 22.79
N SER A 4 12.51 -65.97 22.42
CA SER A 4 12.60 -64.55 22.78
C SER A 4 11.95 -63.71 21.70
N THR A 5 10.86 -63.04 22.03
CA THR A 5 10.12 -62.11 21.15
C THR A 5 10.69 -60.71 21.31
N ILE A 6 11.27 -60.15 20.25
CA ILE A 6 11.77 -58.77 20.20
C ILE A 6 10.66 -57.88 19.66
N THR A 7 10.10 -57.02 20.51
CA THR A 7 9.11 -56.00 20.14
C THR A 7 9.85 -54.76 19.65
N ALA A 8 9.79 -54.49 18.34
CA ALA A 8 10.30 -53.27 17.74
C ALA A 8 9.27 -52.14 17.87
N SER A 9 9.53 -51.15 18.73
CA SER A 9 8.72 -49.95 18.86
C SER A 9 9.05 -48.96 17.74
N LEU A 10 8.12 -48.79 16.80
CA LEU A 10 8.15 -47.74 15.78
C LEU A 10 7.81 -46.40 16.44
N LEU A 11 8.80 -45.52 16.64
CA LEU A 11 8.54 -44.10 16.91
C LEU A 11 8.16 -43.41 15.59
N GLY A 12 6.88 -43.07 15.45
CA GLY A 12 6.40 -42.19 14.39
C GLY A 12 6.75 -40.74 14.70
N LEU A 13 7.66 -40.13 13.94
CA LEU A 13 7.82 -38.68 13.92
C LEU A 13 6.60 -38.07 13.21
N ALA A 14 5.69 -37.49 13.98
CA ALA A 14 4.69 -36.58 13.44
C ALA A 14 5.41 -35.28 13.00
N ALA A 15 5.50 -35.06 11.69
CA ALA A 15 5.97 -33.80 11.15
C ALA A 15 4.90 -32.73 11.44
N PHE A 16 5.17 -31.86 12.43
CA PHE A 16 4.40 -30.64 12.61
C PHE A 16 4.74 -29.69 11.45
N ALA A 17 3.95 -29.75 10.39
CA ALA A 17 3.91 -28.67 9.39
C ALA A 17 3.33 -27.43 10.08
N GLY A 18 4.18 -26.63 10.70
CA GLY A 18 3.80 -25.32 11.22
C GLY A 18 3.34 -24.46 10.05
N ALA A 19 2.09 -24.01 10.07
CA ALA A 19 1.61 -23.02 9.12
C ALA A 19 2.48 -21.76 9.27
N ALA A 20 3.04 -21.27 8.16
CA ALA A 20 3.74 -19.99 8.17
C ALA A 20 2.77 -18.91 8.68
N PRO A 21 3.25 -17.97 9.53
CA PRO A 21 2.40 -16.88 10.00
C PRO A 21 1.86 -16.10 8.80
N SER A 22 0.55 -15.85 8.79
CA SER A 22 -0.09 -15.05 7.75
C SER A 22 0.39 -13.61 7.85
N LEU A 23 0.86 -13.04 6.74
CA LEU A 23 1.24 -11.63 6.66
C LEU A 23 0.05 -10.74 7.05
N GLN A 24 0.28 -9.83 7.99
CA GLN A 24 -0.67 -8.78 8.32
C GLN A 24 -0.71 -7.75 7.18
N PRO A 25 -1.88 -7.14 6.88
CA PRO A 25 -1.96 -6.05 5.92
C PRO A 25 -1.06 -4.87 6.33
N TRP A 26 -0.53 -4.14 5.35
CA TRP A 26 0.09 -2.84 5.65
C TRP A 26 -0.98 -1.82 6.01
N GLU A 27 -0.56 -0.74 6.67
CA GLU A 27 -1.46 0.26 7.20
C GLU A 27 -1.16 1.64 6.61
N ILE A 28 -2.13 2.22 5.90
CA ILE A 28 -2.08 3.62 5.49
C ILE A 28 -2.73 4.46 6.59
N SER A 29 -1.91 5.22 7.31
CA SER A 29 -2.36 6.12 8.38
C SER A 29 -2.75 7.50 7.87
N ARG A 30 -2.30 7.87 6.67
CA ARG A 30 -2.68 9.12 6.03
C ARG A 30 -2.60 8.97 4.51
N LEU A 31 -3.62 9.49 3.83
CA LEU A 31 -3.56 9.72 2.39
C LEU A 31 -4.28 11.03 2.10
N SER A 32 -3.68 11.86 1.24
CA SER A 32 -4.29 13.09 0.77
C SER A 32 -3.91 13.39 -0.67
N THR A 33 -4.85 13.89 -1.44
CA THR A 33 -4.63 14.42 -2.78
C THR A 33 -5.07 15.87 -2.85
N PHE A 34 -4.36 16.68 -3.63
CA PHE A 34 -4.70 18.07 -3.89
C PHE A 34 -4.63 18.35 -5.39
N SER A 35 -5.61 19.08 -5.91
CA SER A 35 -5.61 19.62 -7.27
C SER A 35 -5.90 21.12 -7.25
N PRO A 36 -5.07 21.95 -7.89
CA PRO A 36 -5.32 23.39 -8.03
C PRO A 36 -6.43 23.65 -9.07
N SER A 37 -6.87 24.90 -9.21
CA SER A 37 -7.96 25.22 -10.16
C SER A 37 -7.57 25.18 -11.64
N GLY A 38 -6.26 25.20 -11.93
CA GLY A 38 -5.75 25.34 -13.30
C GLY A 38 -5.86 26.75 -13.88
N ARG A 39 -6.25 27.76 -13.09
CA ARG A 39 -6.29 29.16 -13.53
C ARG A 39 -4.88 29.71 -13.81
N PRO A 40 -4.74 30.66 -14.75
CA PRO A 40 -3.47 31.37 -14.95
C PRO A 40 -2.97 31.99 -13.64
N ALA A 41 -1.66 31.92 -13.41
CA ALA A 41 -0.95 32.35 -12.20
C ALA A 41 -1.12 31.49 -10.93
N GLU A 42 -1.84 30.35 -11.00
CA GLU A 42 -1.79 29.34 -9.94
C GLU A 42 -0.70 28.29 -10.20
N SER A 43 -0.31 27.56 -9.14
CA SER A 43 0.54 26.38 -9.29
C SER A 43 -0.16 25.34 -10.17
N PRO A 44 0.51 24.76 -11.18
CA PRO A 44 -0.09 23.70 -12.01
C PRO A 44 -0.01 22.32 -11.36
N TRP A 45 0.61 22.22 -10.17
CA TRP A 45 0.95 20.94 -9.56
C TRP A 45 -0.19 20.40 -8.71
N SER A 46 -0.72 19.25 -9.12
CA SER A 46 -1.45 18.34 -8.24
C SER A 46 -0.46 17.49 -7.43
N ILE A 47 -0.87 17.05 -6.24
CA ILE A 47 0.01 16.34 -5.30
C ILE A 47 -0.78 15.17 -4.68
N ILE A 48 -0.09 14.07 -4.43
CA ILE A 48 -0.52 13.01 -3.51
C ILE A 48 0.53 12.85 -2.41
N ASN A 49 0.05 12.67 -1.19
CA ASN A 49 0.86 12.32 -0.03
C ASN A 49 0.27 11.09 0.63
N VAL A 50 1.11 10.13 1.00
CA VAL A 50 0.71 8.89 1.68
C VAL A 50 1.68 8.61 2.81
N THR A 51 1.17 8.16 3.94
CA THR A 51 1.94 7.64 5.06
C THR A 51 1.56 6.18 5.28
N ILE A 52 2.54 5.28 5.20
CA ILE A 52 2.34 3.83 5.25
C ILE A 52 3.30 3.18 6.26
N SER A 53 2.84 2.12 6.92
CA SER A 53 3.64 1.29 7.83
C SER A 53 3.43 -0.20 7.58
N ASP A 54 4.46 -0.99 7.89
CA ASP A 54 4.37 -2.45 7.87
C ASP A 54 4.35 -3.00 9.31
N PRO A 55 3.22 -3.56 9.79
CA PRO A 55 3.15 -4.13 11.13
C PRO A 55 3.93 -5.46 11.28
N ASN A 56 4.38 -6.05 10.17
CA ASN A 56 5.14 -7.31 10.19
C ASN A 56 6.62 -7.11 10.54
N ASP A 57 7.11 -5.87 10.59
CA ASP A 57 8.49 -5.55 10.98
C ASP A 57 8.55 -4.24 11.76
N VAL A 58 8.65 -4.37 13.09
CA VAL A 58 8.70 -3.23 14.00
C VAL A 58 9.97 -2.37 13.85
N ALA A 59 11.00 -2.87 13.15
CA ALA A 59 12.20 -2.10 12.86
C ALA A 59 12.03 -1.20 11.64
N LEU A 60 11.04 -1.46 10.77
CA LEU A 60 10.72 -0.59 9.65
C LEU A 60 9.95 0.64 10.16
N PRO A 61 10.49 1.85 9.97
CA PRO A 61 9.78 3.05 10.39
C PRO A 61 8.60 3.33 9.45
N VAL A 62 7.64 4.07 10.00
CA VAL A 62 6.56 4.70 9.22
C VAL A 62 7.17 5.52 8.09
N THR A 63 6.70 5.29 6.87
CA THR A 63 7.28 5.84 5.65
C THR A 63 6.36 6.87 5.02
N PHE A 64 6.92 7.96 4.51
CA PHE A 64 6.20 8.98 3.76
C PHE A 64 6.49 8.89 2.26
N CYS A 65 5.43 8.81 1.46
CA CYS A 65 5.47 8.73 0.01
C CYS A 65 4.77 9.96 -0.58
N ALA A 66 5.39 10.63 -1.54
CA ALA A 66 4.76 11.74 -2.23
C ALA A 66 5.15 11.79 -3.70
N THR A 67 4.25 12.27 -4.53
CA THR A 67 4.57 12.67 -5.91
C THR A 67 3.69 13.83 -6.34
N LYS A 68 4.10 14.50 -7.41
CA LYS A 68 3.39 15.63 -8.00
C LYS A 68 3.30 15.48 -9.51
N TRP A 69 2.24 16.01 -10.08
CA TRP A 69 1.98 15.94 -11.51
C TRP A 69 1.21 17.17 -12.00
N THR A 70 1.15 17.36 -13.30
CA THR A 70 0.29 18.38 -13.93
C THR A 70 -0.90 17.70 -14.61
N PHE A 71 -1.92 18.47 -14.96
CA PHE A 71 -3.13 17.94 -15.59
C PHE A 71 -2.83 17.20 -16.92
N GLU A 72 -1.86 17.70 -17.69
CA GLU A 72 -1.48 17.16 -19.00
C GLU A 72 -0.72 15.84 -18.89
N LYS A 73 -0.13 15.54 -17.73
CA LYS A 73 0.69 14.37 -17.50
C LYS A 73 0.31 13.71 -16.18
N PRO A 74 -0.78 12.93 -16.13
CA PRO A 74 -1.17 12.22 -14.92
C PRO A 74 -0.07 11.24 -14.47
N PRO A 75 0.01 10.91 -13.18
CA PRO A 75 1.14 10.18 -12.60
C PRO A 75 1.03 8.65 -12.79
N TYR A 76 0.17 8.19 -13.69
CA TYR A 76 -0.15 6.78 -13.84
C TYR A 76 1.04 5.97 -14.37
N GLY A 77 1.28 4.80 -13.77
CA GLY A 77 2.35 3.87 -14.17
C GLY A 77 3.76 4.34 -13.83
N ILE A 78 3.93 5.50 -13.17
CA ILE A 78 5.23 6.02 -12.76
C ILE A 78 5.61 5.43 -11.40
N VAL A 79 6.78 4.79 -11.32
CA VAL A 79 7.36 4.31 -10.06
C VAL A 79 7.97 5.48 -9.31
N ASN A 80 7.50 5.71 -8.09
CA ASN A 80 8.00 6.73 -7.19
C ASN A 80 8.64 6.06 -5.98
N ASN A 81 9.84 6.49 -5.62
CA ASN A 81 10.45 6.10 -4.36
C ASN A 81 9.81 6.91 -3.23
N CYS A 82 9.51 6.25 -2.11
CA CYS A 82 9.17 6.96 -0.88
C CYS A 82 10.44 7.50 -0.22
N SER A 83 10.30 8.26 0.87
CA SER A 83 11.46 8.68 1.68
C SER A 83 12.31 7.46 2.05
N GLU A 84 13.63 7.56 1.92
CA GLU A 84 14.53 6.47 2.32
C GLU A 84 14.34 6.14 3.79
N VAL A 85 14.10 4.87 4.10
CA VAL A 85 13.97 4.37 5.47
C VAL A 85 14.99 3.27 5.73
N ALA A 86 15.54 3.23 6.94
CA ALA A 86 16.44 2.16 7.35
C ALA A 86 15.67 0.82 7.35
N GLY A 87 16.21 -0.20 6.65
CA GLY A 87 15.66 -1.56 6.66
C GLY A 87 14.80 -1.96 5.45
N GLY A 88 14.41 -1.04 4.57
CA GLY A 88 13.64 -1.39 3.37
C GLY A 88 13.47 -0.24 2.37
N GLN A 89 13.22 -0.57 1.11
CA GLN A 89 12.93 0.42 0.06
C GLN A 89 11.44 0.35 -0.31
N TRP A 90 10.68 1.34 0.16
CA TRP A 90 9.29 1.52 -0.26
C TRP A 90 9.22 2.24 -1.60
N ARG A 91 8.39 1.69 -2.47
CA ARG A 91 7.99 2.30 -3.73
C ARG A 91 6.48 2.32 -3.85
N PHE A 92 5.97 3.28 -4.60
CA PHE A 92 4.57 3.29 -4.97
C PHE A 92 4.34 3.73 -6.42
N VAL A 93 3.26 3.22 -6.99
CA VAL A 93 2.79 3.53 -8.35
C VAL A 93 1.32 3.91 -8.25
N MET A 94 0.94 5.05 -8.83
CA MET A 94 -0.47 5.34 -9.06
C MET A 94 -0.93 4.60 -10.31
N LEU A 95 -2.09 3.95 -10.23
CA LEU A 95 -2.71 3.24 -11.33
C LEU A 95 -4.10 3.82 -11.60
N GLU A 96 -4.53 3.73 -12.85
CA GLU A 96 -5.91 4.04 -13.21
C GLU A 96 -6.87 3.07 -12.53
N SER A 97 -8.05 3.60 -12.20
CA SER A 97 -9.20 2.82 -11.77
C SER A 97 -9.95 2.30 -13.00
N GLU A 98 -10.73 1.24 -12.83
CA GLU A 98 -11.44 0.58 -13.94
C GLU A 98 -12.78 1.29 -14.30
N GLY A 99 -13.10 2.42 -13.67
CA GLY A 99 -14.35 3.16 -13.85
C GLY A 99 -14.28 4.32 -14.85
N GLU A 100 -15.44 4.72 -15.40
CA GLU A 100 -15.59 5.86 -16.33
C GLU A 100 -15.17 7.22 -15.75
N HIS A 101 -15.02 7.31 -14.43
CA HIS A 101 -14.65 8.54 -13.71
C HIS A 101 -13.28 8.43 -13.04
N SER A 102 -12.37 7.59 -13.56
CA SER A 102 -11.01 7.52 -13.01
C SER A 102 -10.31 8.87 -13.09
N SER A 103 -9.72 9.26 -11.97
CA SER A 103 -9.01 10.52 -11.82
C SER A 103 -7.95 10.36 -10.75
N PRO A 104 -6.75 10.96 -10.93
CA PRO A 104 -5.63 10.78 -10.01
C PRO A 104 -5.85 11.44 -8.64
N THR A 105 -6.97 12.14 -8.46
CA THR A 105 -7.36 12.78 -7.20
C THR A 105 -8.67 12.27 -6.61
N THR A 106 -9.52 11.58 -7.38
CA THR A 106 -10.87 11.20 -6.90
C THR A 106 -11.22 9.72 -7.05
N ASP A 107 -10.61 9.01 -8.00
CA ASP A 107 -10.83 7.58 -8.22
C ASP A 107 -9.58 6.96 -8.88
N PHE A 108 -8.72 6.41 -8.05
CA PHE A 108 -7.43 5.85 -8.46
C PHE A 108 -7.09 4.61 -7.62
N ARG A 109 -6.07 3.89 -8.06
CA ARG A 109 -5.46 2.82 -7.26
C ARG A 109 -4.03 3.17 -6.92
N LEU A 110 -3.56 2.69 -5.78
CA LEU A 110 -2.14 2.73 -5.41
C LEU A 110 -1.63 1.31 -5.29
N ARG A 111 -0.53 1.03 -5.99
CA ARG A 111 0.28 -0.16 -5.78
C ARG A 111 1.51 0.23 -4.98
N PHE A 112 1.72 -0.45 -3.86
CA PHE A 112 2.93 -0.33 -3.05
C PHE A 112 3.82 -1.55 -3.26
N GLU A 113 5.12 -1.32 -3.16
CA GLU A 113 6.15 -2.34 -3.19
C GLU A 113 7.11 -2.09 -2.04
N LEU A 114 7.42 -3.14 -1.28
CA LEU A 114 8.41 -3.11 -0.21
C LEU A 114 9.45 -4.19 -0.50
N GLN A 115 10.69 -3.77 -0.70
CA GLN A 115 11.83 -4.67 -0.80
C GLN A 115 12.49 -4.83 0.58
N ARG A 116 12.60 -6.07 1.06
CA ARG A 116 13.28 -6.47 2.31
C ARG A 116 14.29 -7.57 2.02
N GLY A 117 15.57 -7.19 1.93
CA GLY A 117 16.62 -8.13 1.52
C GLY A 117 16.38 -8.62 0.08
N GLU A 118 16.23 -9.93 -0.10
CA GLU A 118 15.94 -10.56 -1.39
C GLU A 118 14.44 -10.67 -1.67
N GLU A 119 13.58 -10.46 -0.68
CA GLU A 119 12.14 -10.59 -0.79
C GLU A 119 11.48 -9.27 -1.22
N THR A 120 10.49 -9.39 -2.10
CA THR A 120 9.66 -8.29 -2.57
C THR A 120 8.20 -8.56 -2.26
N TYR A 121 7.58 -7.60 -1.59
CA TYR A 121 6.17 -7.64 -1.21
C TYR A 121 5.41 -6.59 -2.02
N VAL A 122 4.19 -6.91 -2.43
CA VAL A 122 3.34 -6.01 -3.22
C VAL A 122 1.92 -6.00 -2.67
N GLY A 123 1.32 -4.82 -2.58
CA GLY A 123 -0.08 -4.62 -2.23
C GLY A 123 -0.71 -3.56 -3.12
N THR A 124 -1.99 -3.70 -3.47
CA THR A 124 -2.70 -2.74 -4.33
C THR A 124 -4.09 -2.49 -3.79
N GLU A 125 -4.45 -1.23 -3.61
CA GLU A 125 -5.77 -0.83 -3.11
C GLU A 125 -6.37 0.32 -3.92
N LYS A 126 -7.70 0.44 -3.84
CA LYS A 126 -8.51 1.45 -4.53
C LYS A 126 -8.93 2.57 -3.59
N PHE A 127 -8.91 3.80 -4.09
CA PHE A 127 -9.28 5.00 -3.35
C PHE A 127 -10.29 5.82 -4.15
N VAL A 128 -11.48 6.00 -3.58
CA VAL A 128 -12.63 6.65 -4.22
C VAL A 128 -13.26 7.67 -3.27
N VAL A 129 -13.54 8.86 -3.80
CA VAL A 129 -14.32 9.89 -3.10
C VAL A 129 -15.74 9.40 -2.87
N GLY A 130 -16.19 9.48 -1.62
CA GLY A 130 -17.49 8.98 -1.18
C GLY A 130 -17.41 7.59 -0.53
N GLU A 131 -16.43 6.75 -0.91
CA GLU A 131 -16.21 5.43 -0.31
C GLU A 131 -15.23 5.52 0.85
N ASN A 132 -13.92 5.55 0.56
CA ASN A 132 -12.85 5.64 1.55
C ASN A 132 -12.15 7.01 1.57
N LEU A 133 -12.37 7.85 0.55
CA LEU A 133 -11.94 9.25 0.56
C LEU A 133 -13.09 10.19 0.92
N TRP A 134 -12.75 11.29 1.57
CA TRP A 134 -13.63 12.45 1.78
C TRP A 134 -12.89 13.73 1.43
N GLY A 135 -13.63 14.79 1.18
CA GLY A 135 -13.07 16.09 0.85
C GLY A 135 -14.05 16.95 0.09
N LEU A 136 -13.54 17.98 -0.57
CA LEU A 136 -14.37 18.93 -1.28
C LEU A 136 -13.62 19.59 -2.44
N CYS A 137 -14.39 19.99 -3.45
CA CYS A 137 -13.98 20.93 -4.48
C CYS A 137 -14.65 22.28 -4.22
N SER A 138 -13.87 23.35 -4.26
CA SER A 138 -14.42 24.71 -4.21
C SER A 138 -15.04 25.09 -5.56
N ALA A 139 -15.86 26.13 -5.57
CA ALA A 139 -16.36 26.73 -6.82
C ALA A 139 -15.23 27.29 -7.71
N SER A 140 -14.03 27.52 -7.16
CA SER A 140 -12.89 27.95 -7.96
C SER A 140 -12.24 26.81 -8.75
N GLY A 141 -12.56 25.54 -8.46
CA GLY A 141 -11.98 24.35 -9.07
C GLY A 141 -10.84 23.71 -8.26
N VAL A 142 -10.52 24.26 -7.08
CA VAL A 142 -9.52 23.66 -6.19
C VAL A 142 -10.17 22.49 -5.45
N CYS A 143 -9.55 21.31 -5.54
CA CYS A 143 -10.04 20.10 -4.91
C CYS A 143 -9.03 19.57 -3.90
N SER A 144 -9.50 19.14 -2.73
CA SER A 144 -8.68 18.49 -1.72
C SER A 144 -9.45 17.31 -1.15
N PHE A 145 -8.82 16.14 -1.18
CA PHE A 145 -9.39 14.89 -0.67
C PHE A 145 -8.39 14.18 0.23
N GLY A 146 -8.88 13.40 1.17
CA GLY A 146 -8.06 12.56 2.03
C GLY A 146 -8.81 11.34 2.51
N LEU A 147 -8.05 10.43 3.12
CA LEU A 147 -8.61 9.24 3.75
C LEU A 147 -9.60 9.65 4.85
N LYS A 148 -10.73 8.96 4.89
CA LYS A 148 -11.72 9.10 5.97
C LYS A 148 -11.13 8.69 7.32
N GLU A 149 -11.49 9.42 8.36
CA GLU A 149 -11.00 9.14 9.71
C GLU A 149 -11.47 7.75 10.17
N GLU A 150 -12.73 7.40 9.90
CA GLU A 150 -13.30 6.09 10.19
C GLU A 150 -12.71 4.93 9.37
N GLN A 151 -11.89 5.25 8.37
CA GLN A 151 -11.17 4.28 7.53
C GLN A 151 -9.66 4.26 7.84
N THR A 152 -9.22 4.93 8.91
CA THR A 152 -7.80 5.04 9.30
C THR A 152 -7.50 4.16 10.53
N PRO A 153 -6.48 3.28 10.50
CA PRO A 153 -5.62 2.97 9.35
C PRO A 153 -6.36 2.17 8.27
N PHE A 154 -6.03 2.45 7.00
CA PHE A 154 -6.60 1.71 5.87
C PHE A 154 -5.71 0.49 5.55
N PRO A 155 -6.25 -0.73 5.54
CA PRO A 155 -5.46 -1.93 5.30
C PRO A 155 -5.12 -2.09 3.82
N VAL A 156 -3.88 -2.48 3.53
CA VAL A 156 -3.40 -2.85 2.19
C VAL A 156 -2.99 -4.31 2.23
N LYS A 157 -3.73 -5.18 1.54
CA LYS A 157 -3.38 -6.61 1.50
C LYS A 157 -2.14 -6.81 0.64
N GLN A 158 -1.09 -7.36 1.26
CA GLN A 158 0.17 -7.67 0.58
C GLN A 158 0.29 -9.15 0.19
N VAL A 159 1.13 -9.40 -0.81
CA VAL A 159 1.59 -10.73 -1.20
C VAL A 159 3.09 -10.68 -1.48
N LEU A 160 3.80 -11.76 -1.14
CA LEU A 160 5.17 -11.99 -1.60
C LEU A 160 5.15 -12.28 -3.10
N VAL A 161 5.97 -11.59 -3.88
CA VAL A 161 6.03 -11.79 -5.34
C VAL A 161 7.31 -12.45 -5.83
N GLN A 162 8.43 -12.31 -5.10
CA GLN A 162 9.70 -13.02 -5.31
C GLN A 162 10.70 -12.64 -4.23
#